data_AF-A0A9Q9MDQ6-F1
#
_entry.id   AF-A0A9Q9MDQ6-F1
#
_cell.length_a   1.000
_cell.length_b   1.000
_cell.length_c   1.000
_cell.angle_alpha   90.00
_cell.angle_beta   90.00
_cell.angle_gamma   90.00
#
_symmetry.space_group_name_H-M   'P 1'
#
loop_
_entity.id
_entity.type
_entity.pdbx_description
1 polymer ?
#
loop_
_entity_poly.entity_id
_entity_poly.type
_entity_poly.pdbx_seq_one_letter_code
_entity_poly.pdbx_strand_id
1 'polypeptide(L)'
;MRRAATTAALVLALVTPAPAAAAAHPGTVTHDEQIAFHAWRSYPQWRSGTADGTRAVPGRSPYLTIGRAAGTTEYTDPHTGTTRTWEYATWTSPVHHIGFGASELVASWNADTPAGTWLQVDLEGTYTDGRATPRYVMGRWAAGDQDIRRASVDGQGDGVSSIWTDTFAVDDAAAGVLLASYRLRVTLYRTPGSTAAPRVRQVGAMASNVPDRFTVPASAGHIAWGRELAVPRYSQNIHEGEYPQYDGGGEAWCSPTSTEMVVEYWGHRPSAEDLAWVDPSYADPQVDHAARSTYDATYEGAGNWPFNTAYAATYGLTGIVTRLHSLDEAERFIAAGIPVITSQSFLASELTGANYSTSGHLFVIVGFTATGDVIVNDPASSSNDAVRNVYRRAEFEQVWLRTKRHRANGTVASGSGGIAYLIAPAGTRWPRVPGSDNW
;
A
#
# COMPACT_ATOMS: atom_id res chain seq x y z
N MET A 1 -13.02 -59.54 83.17
CA MET A 1 -13.30 -58.19 82.63
C MET A 1 -12.29 -57.89 81.54
N ARG A 2 -12.73 -57.86 80.27
CA ARG A 2 -11.89 -57.71 79.08
C ARG A 2 -11.40 -56.26 78.96
N ARG A 3 -10.09 -56.05 78.79
CA ARG A 3 -9.49 -54.76 78.41
C ARG A 3 -9.10 -54.82 76.94
N ALA A 4 -9.66 -53.93 76.13
CA ALA A 4 -9.33 -53.74 74.73
C ALA A 4 -8.12 -52.80 74.61
N ALA A 5 -7.15 -53.16 73.77
CA ALA A 5 -6.03 -52.32 73.37
C ALA A 5 -6.27 -51.87 71.92
N THR A 6 -6.29 -50.56 71.71
CA THR A 6 -6.58 -49.89 70.44
C THR A 6 -5.27 -49.59 69.72
N THR A 7 -5.09 -50.15 68.53
CA THR A 7 -3.92 -49.93 67.67
C THR A 7 -4.11 -48.64 66.87
N ALA A 8 -3.17 -47.69 66.99
CA ALA A 8 -3.13 -46.46 66.21
C ALA A 8 -2.48 -46.71 64.85
N ALA A 9 -3.19 -46.43 63.75
CA ALA A 9 -2.67 -46.49 62.38
C ALA A 9 -2.29 -45.09 61.90
N LEU A 10 -1.05 -44.96 61.43
CA LEU A 10 -0.45 -43.76 60.84
C LEU A 10 -0.97 -43.61 59.40
N VAL A 11 -1.69 -42.53 59.09
CA VAL A 11 -2.14 -42.21 57.72
C VAL A 11 -1.12 -41.30 57.05
N LEU A 12 -0.45 -41.81 56.02
CA LEU A 12 0.46 -41.05 55.16
C LEU A 12 -0.39 -40.29 54.12
N ALA A 13 -0.45 -38.96 54.20
CA ALA A 13 -1.14 -38.14 53.20
C ALA A 13 -0.27 -38.02 51.93
N LEU A 14 -0.74 -38.61 50.83
CA LEU A 14 -0.17 -38.42 49.49
C LEU A 14 -0.61 -37.04 48.96
N VAL A 15 0.32 -36.10 48.85
CA VAL A 15 0.11 -34.82 48.16
C VAL A 15 0.22 -35.08 46.65
N THR A 16 -0.90 -34.98 45.94
CA THR A 16 -0.91 -35.01 44.47
C THR A 16 -0.46 -33.66 43.93
N PRO A 17 0.49 -33.60 42.97
CA PRO A 17 0.87 -32.34 42.35
C PRO A 17 -0.28 -31.85 41.46
N ALA A 18 -0.64 -30.57 41.62
CA ALA A 18 -1.61 -29.91 40.76
C ALA A 18 -1.10 -29.86 39.30
N PRO A 19 -1.96 -30.06 38.30
CA PRO A 19 -1.55 -29.92 36.91
C PRO A 19 -1.11 -28.47 36.66
N ALA A 20 0.11 -28.30 36.15
CA ALA A 20 0.59 -27.01 35.68
C ALA A 20 -0.36 -26.52 34.58
N ALA A 21 -0.96 -25.35 34.78
CA ALA A 21 -1.74 -24.68 33.76
C ALA A 21 -0.84 -24.45 32.54
N ALA A 22 -1.12 -25.15 31.46
CA ALA A 22 -0.49 -24.87 30.17
C ALA A 22 -0.81 -23.41 29.82
N ALA A 23 0.23 -22.60 29.66
CA ALA A 23 0.09 -21.26 29.12
C ALA A 23 -0.63 -21.36 27.77
N ALA A 24 -1.84 -20.81 27.71
CA ALA A 24 -2.56 -20.65 26.45
C ALA A 24 -1.63 -19.92 25.49
N HIS A 25 -1.31 -20.55 24.36
CA HIS A 25 -0.71 -19.83 23.25
C HIS A 25 -1.68 -18.68 22.92
N PRO A 26 -1.21 -17.44 22.71
CA PRO A 26 -2.11 -16.39 22.24
C PRO A 26 -2.79 -16.94 20.99
N GLY A 27 -4.11 -17.11 21.09
CA GLY A 27 -4.89 -17.69 20.00
C GLY A 27 -4.61 -16.88 18.75
N THR A 28 -4.33 -17.56 17.64
CA THR A 28 -4.33 -16.94 16.33
C THR A 28 -5.68 -16.23 16.18
N VAL A 29 -5.66 -14.90 16.05
CA VAL A 29 -6.86 -14.13 15.76
C VAL A 29 -7.34 -14.60 14.40
N THR A 30 -8.53 -15.21 14.36
CA THR A 30 -9.15 -15.58 13.09
C THR A 30 -9.76 -14.32 12.51
N HIS A 31 -9.19 -13.85 11.42
CA HIS A 31 -9.72 -12.76 10.62
C HIS A 31 -10.80 -13.31 9.67
N ASP A 32 -11.90 -12.59 9.49
CA ASP A 32 -12.93 -12.92 8.50
C ASP A 32 -12.54 -12.46 7.09
N GLU A 33 -11.58 -11.53 6.99
CA GLU A 33 -10.87 -11.21 5.77
C GLU A 33 -9.68 -12.12 5.46
N GLN A 34 -9.34 -12.21 4.18
CA GLN A 34 -8.12 -12.82 3.67
C GLN A 34 -7.33 -11.77 2.91
N ILE A 35 -6.06 -11.59 3.23
CA ILE A 35 -5.18 -10.60 2.60
C ILE A 35 -3.83 -11.28 2.40
N ALA A 36 -3.28 -11.21 1.19
CA ALA A 36 -1.93 -11.69 0.90
C ALA A 36 -1.18 -10.68 0.04
N PHE A 37 0.12 -10.54 0.27
CA PHE A 37 1.02 -9.78 -0.58
C PHE A 37 2.11 -10.70 -1.14
N HIS A 38 2.32 -10.62 -2.45
CA HIS A 38 3.41 -11.33 -3.09
C HIS A 38 4.21 -10.41 -4.01
N ALA A 39 5.54 -10.57 -3.98
CA ALA A 39 6.42 -9.78 -4.81
C ALA A 39 7.62 -10.59 -5.35
N TRP A 40 7.98 -10.27 -6.59
CA TRP A 40 9.23 -10.67 -7.23
C TRP A 40 10.24 -9.53 -7.09
N ARG A 41 11.34 -9.80 -6.37
CA ARG A 41 12.34 -8.77 -6.03
C ARG A 41 13.77 -9.29 -5.90
N SER A 42 13.99 -10.59 -5.96
CA SER A 42 15.32 -11.20 -5.87
C SER A 42 15.80 -11.72 -7.22
N TYR A 43 17.11 -11.89 -7.39
CA TYR A 43 17.67 -12.42 -8.62
C TYR A 43 17.08 -13.80 -9.02
N PRO A 44 16.93 -14.79 -8.12
CA PRO A 44 16.26 -16.05 -8.47
C PRO A 44 14.79 -15.87 -8.88
N GLN A 45 14.06 -14.96 -8.25
CA GLN A 45 12.67 -14.66 -8.61
C GLN A 45 12.56 -13.99 -9.98
N TRP A 46 13.48 -13.08 -10.33
CA TRP A 46 13.52 -12.52 -11.68
C TRP A 46 13.82 -13.58 -12.73
N ARG A 47 14.71 -14.53 -12.40
CA ARG A 47 15.10 -15.65 -13.26
C ARG A 47 14.00 -16.71 -13.42
N SER A 48 13.00 -16.76 -12.55
CA SER A 48 11.88 -17.71 -12.68
C SER A 48 10.79 -17.24 -13.63
N GLY A 49 10.71 -15.93 -13.93
CA GLY A 49 9.79 -15.39 -14.93
C GLY A 49 10.24 -15.63 -16.38
N THR A 50 9.31 -15.44 -17.30
CA THR A 50 9.57 -15.52 -18.74
C THR A 50 10.05 -14.17 -19.25
N ALA A 51 11.27 -14.10 -19.78
CA ALA A 51 11.87 -12.89 -20.30
C ALA A 51 11.87 -12.88 -21.84
N ASP A 52 11.48 -11.75 -22.43
CA ASP A 52 11.79 -11.41 -23.81
C ASP A 52 12.46 -10.03 -23.86
N GLY A 53 13.73 -10.02 -24.24
CA GLY A 53 14.58 -8.82 -24.19
C GLY A 53 15.04 -8.37 -22.80
N THR A 54 14.32 -8.71 -21.73
CA THR A 54 14.70 -8.32 -20.36
C THR A 54 15.86 -9.17 -19.82
N ARG A 55 16.57 -8.61 -18.83
CA ARG A 55 17.68 -9.26 -18.12
C ARG A 55 17.58 -8.98 -16.62
N ALA A 56 17.68 -10.04 -15.83
CA ALA A 56 17.88 -9.94 -14.39
C ALA A 56 19.36 -9.60 -14.10
N VAL A 57 19.58 -8.62 -13.23
CA VAL A 57 20.91 -8.20 -12.76
C VAL A 57 21.07 -8.61 -11.29
N PRO A 58 22.07 -9.45 -10.94
CA PRO A 58 22.32 -9.83 -9.56
C PRO A 58 23.02 -8.70 -8.80
N GLY A 59 22.99 -8.77 -7.47
CA GLY A 59 23.69 -7.82 -6.60
C GLY A 59 23.00 -7.68 -5.24
N ARG A 60 23.46 -6.71 -4.43
CA ARG A 60 22.84 -6.38 -3.14
C ARG A 60 21.39 -5.88 -3.30
N SER A 61 21.14 -5.14 -4.37
CA SER A 61 19.81 -4.73 -4.81
C SER A 61 19.60 -5.25 -6.23
N PRO A 62 19.16 -6.51 -6.40
CA PRO A 62 18.95 -7.09 -7.72
C PRO A 62 17.77 -6.39 -8.42
N TYR A 63 17.83 -6.29 -9.74
CA TYR A 63 16.80 -5.61 -10.52
C TYR A 63 16.63 -6.22 -11.91
N LEU A 64 15.47 -5.99 -12.51
CA LEU A 64 15.15 -6.31 -13.89
C LEU A 64 15.37 -5.07 -14.77
N THR A 65 15.96 -5.24 -15.95
CA THR A 65 16.18 -4.16 -16.92
C THR A 65 16.11 -4.67 -18.36
N ILE A 66 16.28 -3.79 -19.34
CA ILE A 66 16.38 -4.13 -20.77
C ILE A 66 17.79 -4.68 -21.05
N GLY A 67 17.89 -5.93 -21.50
CA GLY A 67 19.14 -6.53 -21.99
C GLY A 67 19.33 -6.36 -23.50
N ARG A 68 18.24 -6.52 -24.27
CA ARG A 68 18.11 -6.19 -25.69
C ARG A 68 16.68 -5.73 -25.96
N ALA A 69 16.46 -4.96 -27.01
CA ALA A 69 15.10 -4.71 -27.48
C ALA A 69 14.50 -6.03 -28.00
N ALA A 70 13.29 -6.36 -27.53
CA ALA A 70 12.46 -7.41 -28.11
C ALA A 70 11.82 -6.95 -29.43
N GLY A 71 11.55 -5.64 -29.54
CA GLY A 71 11.04 -4.98 -30.72
C GLY A 71 10.88 -3.49 -30.50
N THR A 72 10.23 -2.83 -31.45
CA THR A 72 9.81 -1.42 -31.36
C THR A 72 8.29 -1.32 -31.43
N THR A 73 7.72 -0.33 -30.75
CA THR A 73 6.30 0.02 -30.85
C THR A 73 6.15 1.53 -30.88
N GLU A 74 5.09 2.01 -31.53
CA GLU A 74 4.65 3.38 -31.35
C GLU A 74 3.72 3.45 -30.13
N TYR A 75 3.81 4.54 -29.38
CA TYR A 75 2.88 4.88 -28.32
C TYR A 75 2.45 6.33 -28.51
N THR A 76 1.15 6.54 -28.62
CA THR A 76 0.53 7.86 -28.57
C THR A 76 0.04 8.08 -27.15
N ASP A 77 0.65 9.04 -26.46
CA ASP A 77 0.20 9.44 -25.14
C ASP A 77 -1.17 10.16 -25.28
N PRO A 78 -2.26 9.63 -24.69
CA PRO A 78 -3.60 10.18 -24.86
C PRO A 78 -3.74 11.58 -24.26
N HIS A 79 -2.87 11.95 -23.33
CA HIS A 79 -2.94 13.21 -22.58
C HIS A 79 -2.15 14.35 -23.23
N THR A 80 -1.17 14.00 -24.07
CA THR A 80 -0.37 14.99 -24.83
C THR A 80 -0.61 14.95 -26.33
N GLY A 81 -1.23 13.88 -26.85
CA GLY A 81 -1.36 13.60 -28.28
C GLY A 81 -0.05 13.30 -28.99
N THR A 82 1.07 13.22 -28.25
CA THR A 82 2.40 13.00 -28.83
C THR A 82 2.61 11.52 -29.10
N THR A 83 2.92 11.18 -30.35
CA THR A 83 3.35 9.83 -30.74
C THR A 83 4.87 9.73 -30.74
N ARG A 84 5.40 8.72 -30.06
CA ARG A 84 6.83 8.38 -30.07
C ARG A 84 7.03 6.89 -30.32
N THR A 85 8.12 6.55 -30.99
CA THR A 85 8.58 5.16 -31.11
C THR A 85 9.44 4.79 -29.90
N TRP A 86 9.23 3.58 -29.38
CA TRP A 86 9.94 3.04 -28.23
C TRP A 86 10.47 1.64 -28.54
N GLU A 87 11.71 1.37 -28.17
CA GLU A 87 12.16 -0.01 -27.99
C GLU A 87 11.52 -0.57 -26.72
N TYR A 88 11.10 -1.83 -26.74
CA TYR A 88 10.54 -2.48 -25.57
C TYR A 88 11.20 -3.82 -25.26
N ALA A 89 11.10 -4.23 -24.01
CA ALA A 89 11.38 -5.58 -23.55
C ALA A 89 10.35 -5.98 -22.48
N THR A 90 10.03 -7.26 -22.38
CA THR A 90 8.98 -7.74 -21.48
C THR A 90 9.49 -8.81 -20.52
N TRP A 91 8.91 -8.83 -19.33
CA TRP A 91 9.06 -9.92 -18.37
C TRP A 91 7.68 -10.28 -17.83
N THR A 92 7.37 -11.57 -17.78
CA THR A 92 6.11 -12.06 -17.20
C THR A 92 6.43 -12.98 -16.04
N SER A 93 5.80 -12.75 -14.90
CA SER A 93 5.98 -13.58 -13.71
C SER A 93 5.52 -15.03 -13.95
N PRO A 94 5.98 -16.00 -13.15
CA PRO A 94 5.25 -17.25 -12.96
C PRO A 94 3.81 -16.98 -12.50
N VAL A 95 2.93 -17.96 -12.66
CA VAL A 95 1.59 -17.93 -12.04
C VAL A 95 1.76 -17.93 -10.53
N HIS A 96 1.14 -16.95 -9.88
CA HIS A 96 0.99 -16.91 -8.43
C HIS A 96 -0.42 -17.34 -8.07
N HIS A 97 -0.54 -18.44 -7.33
CA HIS A 97 -1.81 -18.86 -6.74
C HIS A 97 -2.00 -18.13 -5.42
N ILE A 98 -3.12 -17.42 -5.29
CA ILE A 98 -3.39 -16.55 -4.14
C ILE A 98 -3.61 -17.38 -2.86
N GLY A 99 -4.12 -18.61 -3.01
CA GLY A 99 -4.46 -19.49 -1.89
C GLY A 99 -5.91 -19.35 -1.42
N PHE A 100 -6.62 -18.32 -1.91
CA PHE A 100 -8.05 -18.09 -1.73
C PHE A 100 -8.64 -17.35 -2.94
N GLY A 101 -9.97 -17.21 -2.99
CA GLY A 101 -10.63 -16.38 -4.00
C GLY A 101 -10.58 -14.91 -3.58
N ALA A 102 -9.84 -14.07 -4.30
CA ALA A 102 -9.75 -12.64 -4.04
C ALA A 102 -10.84 -11.85 -4.78
N SER A 103 -11.45 -10.89 -4.09
CA SER A 103 -12.38 -9.93 -4.69
C SER A 103 -11.66 -8.70 -5.22
N GLU A 104 -10.48 -8.36 -4.68
CA GLU A 104 -9.71 -7.20 -5.10
C GLU A 104 -8.22 -7.51 -5.21
N LEU A 105 -7.52 -6.77 -6.07
CA LEU A 105 -6.06 -6.83 -6.22
C LEU A 105 -5.49 -5.46 -6.61
N VAL A 106 -4.40 -5.05 -5.96
CA VAL A 106 -3.63 -3.84 -6.31
C VAL A 106 -2.20 -4.24 -6.68
N ALA A 107 -1.83 -4.01 -7.93
CA ALA A 107 -0.47 -4.24 -8.41
C ALA A 107 0.41 -3.01 -8.12
N SER A 108 1.63 -3.23 -7.64
CA SER A 108 2.59 -2.15 -7.34
C SER A 108 4.01 -2.52 -7.76
N TRP A 109 4.86 -1.52 -7.97
CA TRP A 109 6.23 -1.68 -8.43
C TRP A 109 7.17 -0.66 -7.80
N ASN A 110 8.45 -1.00 -7.78
CA ASN A 110 9.53 -0.12 -7.35
C ASN A 110 10.54 -0.03 -8.49
N ALA A 111 10.69 1.14 -9.10
CA ALA A 111 11.52 1.29 -10.29
C ALA A 111 12.21 2.66 -10.38
N ASP A 112 13.38 2.68 -11.00
CA ASP A 112 13.92 3.91 -11.59
C ASP A 112 13.57 3.93 -13.08
N THR A 113 13.18 5.09 -13.58
CA THR A 113 12.96 5.35 -15.00
C THR A 113 13.69 6.64 -15.36
N PRO A 114 14.99 6.57 -15.72
CA PRO A 114 15.70 7.74 -16.24
C PRO A 114 15.02 8.33 -17.46
N ALA A 115 15.32 9.59 -17.79
CA ALA A 115 14.78 10.25 -18.98
C ALA A 115 14.95 9.39 -20.25
N GLY A 116 13.93 9.38 -21.11
CA GLY A 116 13.84 8.52 -22.27
C GLY A 116 13.43 7.09 -21.94
N THR A 117 12.83 6.84 -20.76
CA THR A 117 12.40 5.50 -20.36
C THR A 117 11.12 5.52 -19.53
N TRP A 118 10.34 4.44 -19.61
CA TRP A 118 9.11 4.26 -18.82
C TRP A 118 8.75 2.77 -18.74
N LEU A 119 7.69 2.43 -18.02
CA LEU A 119 7.20 1.06 -17.90
C LEU A 119 5.67 0.97 -17.93
N GLN A 120 5.16 -0.21 -18.31
CA GLN A 120 3.77 -0.61 -18.14
C GLN A 120 3.71 -1.87 -17.29
N VAL A 121 2.73 -1.94 -16.37
CA VAL A 121 2.41 -3.17 -15.64
C VAL A 121 1.03 -3.65 -16.06
N ASP A 122 0.95 -4.93 -16.41
CA ASP A 122 -0.29 -5.61 -16.78
C ASP A 122 -0.60 -6.76 -15.81
N LEU A 123 -1.88 -6.98 -15.54
CA LEU A 123 -2.43 -8.10 -14.79
C LEU A 123 -3.13 -9.08 -15.75
N GLU A 124 -2.82 -10.36 -15.61
CA GLU A 124 -3.55 -11.47 -16.23
C GLU A 124 -3.92 -12.48 -15.15
N GLY A 125 -5.18 -12.92 -15.10
CA GLY A 125 -5.72 -13.73 -14.02
C GLY A 125 -6.41 -15.00 -14.49
N THR A 126 -6.75 -15.84 -13.51
CA THR A 126 -7.71 -16.94 -13.67
C THR A 126 -8.68 -16.90 -12.52
N TYR A 127 -9.97 -16.89 -12.83
CA TYR A 127 -11.05 -16.92 -11.86
C TYR A 127 -11.19 -18.30 -11.20
N THR A 128 -11.93 -18.37 -10.10
CA THR A 128 -12.23 -19.60 -9.34
C THR A 128 -12.99 -20.65 -10.16
N ASP A 129 -13.68 -20.24 -11.22
CA ASP A 129 -14.37 -21.14 -12.15
C ASP A 129 -13.49 -21.61 -13.34
N GLY A 130 -12.21 -21.22 -13.35
CA GLY A 130 -11.23 -21.60 -14.36
C GLY A 130 -11.20 -20.72 -15.62
N ARG A 131 -12.10 -19.74 -15.76
CA ARG A 131 -12.02 -18.77 -16.86
C ARG A 131 -10.82 -17.84 -16.68
N ALA A 132 -10.17 -17.48 -17.78
CA ALA A 132 -9.13 -16.46 -17.78
C ALA A 132 -9.75 -15.07 -17.80
N THR A 133 -9.09 -14.11 -17.12
CA THR A 133 -9.40 -12.70 -17.30
C THR A 133 -8.85 -12.20 -18.65
N PRO A 134 -9.34 -11.07 -19.18
CA PRO A 134 -8.54 -10.26 -20.09
C PRO A 134 -7.22 -9.82 -19.44
N ARG A 135 -6.30 -9.32 -20.26
CA ARG A 135 -5.15 -8.56 -19.76
C ARG A 135 -5.62 -7.15 -19.40
N TYR A 136 -5.38 -6.76 -18.16
CA TYR A 136 -5.64 -5.41 -17.67
C TYR A 136 -4.35 -4.62 -17.53
N VAL A 137 -4.34 -3.37 -17.97
CA VAL A 137 -3.25 -2.42 -17.72
C VAL A 137 -3.45 -1.81 -16.33
N MET A 138 -2.55 -2.12 -15.40
CA MET A 138 -2.58 -1.61 -14.02
C MET A 138 -1.90 -0.24 -13.88
N GLY A 139 -1.10 0.15 -14.86
CA GLY A 139 -0.54 1.51 -14.93
C GLY A 139 0.56 1.66 -15.97
N ARG A 140 0.66 2.86 -16.54
CA ARG A 140 1.79 3.34 -17.34
C ARG A 140 2.54 4.38 -16.54
N TRP A 141 3.82 4.17 -16.30
CA TRP A 141 4.56 4.91 -15.28
C TRP A 141 5.98 5.29 -15.70
N ALA A 142 6.37 6.50 -15.34
CA ALA A 142 7.71 7.09 -15.47
C ALA A 142 7.91 8.06 -14.29
N ALA A 143 9.11 8.13 -13.72
CA ALA A 143 9.40 8.97 -12.56
C ALA A 143 9.19 10.46 -12.90
N GLY A 144 9.64 10.88 -14.09
CA GLY A 144 9.33 12.18 -14.67
C GLY A 144 8.05 12.18 -15.49
N ASP A 145 7.65 13.37 -15.96
CA ASP A 145 6.42 13.60 -16.75
C ASP A 145 6.70 14.09 -18.18
N GLN A 146 7.95 13.97 -18.65
CA GLN A 146 8.42 14.46 -19.96
C GLN A 146 8.43 13.38 -21.05
N ASP A 147 8.51 12.10 -20.64
CA ASP A 147 8.54 10.96 -21.56
C ASP A 147 7.13 10.51 -21.92
N ILE A 148 6.29 10.36 -20.90
CA ILE A 148 4.85 10.11 -20.95
C ILE A 148 4.19 10.87 -19.79
N ARG A 149 2.90 11.16 -19.90
CA ARG A 149 2.05 11.44 -18.76
C ARG A 149 1.69 10.11 -18.11
N ARG A 150 2.21 9.89 -16.90
CA ARG A 150 1.84 8.71 -16.10
C ARG A 150 0.33 8.64 -15.96
N ALA A 151 -0.22 7.45 -16.12
CA ALA A 151 -1.65 7.29 -16.25
C ALA A 151 -2.10 5.87 -15.89
N SER A 152 -3.22 5.79 -15.16
CA SER A 152 -4.11 4.61 -15.17
C SER A 152 -4.83 4.51 -16.52
N VAL A 153 -5.59 3.43 -16.73
CA VAL A 153 -6.35 3.19 -17.95
C VAL A 153 -7.81 2.88 -17.60
N ASP A 154 -8.70 3.73 -18.09
CA ASP A 154 -10.15 3.62 -17.85
C ASP A 154 -10.85 2.58 -18.74
N GLY A 155 -12.08 2.25 -18.34
CA GLY A 155 -13.02 1.47 -19.16
C GLY A 155 -12.64 0.00 -19.32
N GLN A 156 -11.77 -0.51 -18.45
CA GLN A 156 -11.34 -1.90 -18.48
C GLN A 156 -12.28 -2.77 -17.64
N GLY A 157 -12.90 -3.77 -18.25
CA GLY A 157 -13.70 -4.78 -17.57
C GLY A 157 -14.16 -5.91 -18.48
N ASP A 158 -14.72 -6.96 -17.90
CA ASP A 158 -15.18 -8.17 -18.63
C ASP A 158 -16.58 -8.66 -18.22
N GLY A 159 -17.28 -7.90 -17.38
CA GLY A 159 -18.58 -8.26 -16.81
C GLY A 159 -18.52 -9.18 -15.59
N VAL A 160 -17.31 -9.59 -15.16
CA VAL A 160 -17.04 -10.22 -13.87
C VAL A 160 -16.19 -9.30 -12.99
N SER A 161 -15.22 -8.62 -13.60
CA SER A 161 -14.35 -7.68 -12.92
C SER A 161 -14.06 -6.44 -13.77
N SER A 162 -13.68 -5.37 -13.06
CA SER A 162 -13.34 -4.06 -13.61
C SER A 162 -12.06 -3.52 -12.95
N ILE A 163 -11.39 -2.58 -13.62
CA ILE A 163 -10.28 -1.80 -13.03
C ILE A 163 -10.79 -0.43 -12.60
N TRP A 164 -10.60 -0.10 -11.34
CA TRP A 164 -10.89 1.19 -10.73
C TRP A 164 -9.59 1.93 -10.43
N THR A 165 -9.12 2.75 -11.37
CA THR A 165 -7.83 3.48 -11.31
C THR A 165 -6.62 2.55 -11.13
N ASP A 166 -6.39 2.03 -9.92
CA ASP A 166 -5.27 1.17 -9.54
C ASP A 166 -5.70 -0.21 -9.00
N THR A 167 -7.01 -0.44 -8.84
CA THR A 167 -7.56 -1.62 -8.19
C THR A 167 -8.33 -2.49 -9.19
N PHE A 168 -7.91 -3.74 -9.36
CA PHE A 168 -8.77 -4.79 -9.90
C PHE A 168 -9.85 -5.11 -8.86
N ALA A 169 -11.12 -5.13 -9.26
CA ALA A 169 -12.23 -5.51 -8.40
C ALA A 169 -13.21 -6.42 -9.13
N VAL A 170 -13.64 -7.49 -8.45
CA VAL A 170 -14.79 -8.30 -8.87
C VAL A 170 -16.06 -7.50 -8.64
N ASP A 171 -16.87 -7.35 -9.68
CA ASP A 171 -18.04 -6.46 -9.67
C ASP A 171 -19.14 -6.97 -8.73
N ASP A 172 -19.32 -8.30 -8.64
CA ASP A 172 -20.23 -8.97 -7.71
C ASP A 172 -19.54 -10.16 -7.03
N ALA A 173 -18.85 -9.88 -5.93
CA ALA A 173 -18.17 -10.91 -5.13
C ALA A 173 -19.14 -11.95 -4.55
N ALA A 174 -20.42 -11.60 -4.33
CA ALA A 174 -21.43 -12.51 -3.80
C ALA A 174 -21.88 -13.56 -4.84
N ALA A 175 -21.69 -13.29 -6.14
CA ALA A 175 -21.88 -14.28 -7.20
C ALA A 175 -20.85 -15.43 -7.15
N GLY A 176 -19.77 -15.28 -6.35
CA GLY A 176 -18.82 -16.36 -6.03
C GLY A 176 -17.73 -16.64 -7.07
N VAL A 177 -17.73 -15.92 -8.19
CA VAL A 177 -16.63 -15.95 -9.16
C VAL A 177 -15.58 -14.92 -8.73
N LEU A 178 -14.48 -15.40 -8.15
CA LEU A 178 -13.41 -14.57 -7.58
C LEU A 178 -12.09 -14.83 -8.31
N LEU A 179 -11.09 -13.99 -8.11
CA LEU A 179 -9.75 -14.19 -8.67
C LEU A 179 -9.01 -15.27 -7.88
N ALA A 180 -8.55 -16.34 -8.53
CA ALA A 180 -7.85 -17.45 -7.86
C ALA A 180 -6.32 -17.40 -8.01
N SER A 181 -5.86 -16.84 -9.13
CA SER A 181 -4.43 -16.74 -9.44
C SER A 181 -4.18 -15.61 -10.43
N TYR A 182 -2.94 -15.14 -10.48
CA TYR A 182 -2.53 -14.09 -11.42
C TYR A 182 -1.09 -14.23 -11.90
N ARG A 183 -0.78 -13.49 -12.96
CA ARG A 183 0.56 -13.17 -13.45
C ARG A 183 0.64 -11.66 -13.60
N LEU A 184 1.82 -11.10 -13.31
CA LEU A 184 2.14 -9.72 -13.67
C LEU A 184 3.10 -9.72 -14.85
N ARG A 185 2.79 -8.91 -15.85
CA ARG A 185 3.70 -8.61 -16.95
C ARG A 185 4.22 -7.19 -16.76
N VAL A 186 5.52 -7.02 -16.88
CA VAL A 186 6.18 -5.72 -16.92
C VAL A 186 6.74 -5.53 -18.31
N THR A 187 6.33 -4.44 -18.96
CA THR A 187 6.91 -4.00 -20.23
C THR A 187 7.77 -2.77 -19.95
N LEU A 188 9.06 -2.86 -20.28
CA LEU A 188 10.03 -1.79 -20.12
C LEU A 188 10.25 -1.12 -21.47
N TYR A 189 10.25 0.21 -21.48
CA TYR A 189 10.42 1.01 -22.68
C TYR A 189 11.65 1.90 -22.58
N ARG A 190 12.33 2.12 -23.70
CA ARG A 190 13.37 3.13 -23.86
C ARG A 190 13.35 3.74 -25.25
N THR A 191 13.85 4.96 -25.39
CA THR A 191 14.04 5.59 -26.70
C THR A 191 14.93 4.70 -27.59
N PRO A 192 14.59 4.48 -28.87
CA PRO A 192 15.38 3.64 -29.77
C PRO A 192 16.85 4.04 -29.84
N GLY A 193 17.76 3.06 -29.78
CA GLY A 193 19.20 3.27 -29.77
C GLY A 193 19.79 3.86 -28.48
N SER A 194 18.96 4.22 -27.48
CA SER A 194 19.44 4.75 -26.19
C SER A 194 20.07 3.66 -25.33
N THR A 195 21.09 4.04 -24.55
CA THR A 195 21.67 3.20 -23.50
C THR A 195 20.96 3.35 -22.15
N ALA A 196 20.08 4.34 -22.00
CA ALA A 196 19.22 4.46 -20.82
C ALA A 196 18.25 3.29 -20.74
N ALA A 197 17.97 2.80 -19.53
CA ALA A 197 17.03 1.71 -19.32
C ALA A 197 16.35 1.81 -17.94
N PRO A 198 15.06 1.45 -17.84
CA PRO A 198 14.40 1.29 -16.55
C PRO A 198 15.11 0.24 -15.68
N ARG A 199 15.06 0.43 -14.36
CA ARG A 199 15.56 -0.54 -13.37
C ARG A 199 14.42 -0.87 -12.42
N VAL A 200 13.83 -2.05 -12.56
CA VAL A 200 12.73 -2.51 -11.70
C VAL A 200 13.29 -3.38 -10.58
N ARG A 201 13.24 -2.89 -9.34
CA ARG A 201 13.70 -3.59 -8.13
C ARG A 201 12.66 -4.53 -7.54
N GLN A 202 11.38 -4.21 -7.74
CA GLN A 202 10.26 -5.03 -7.27
C GLN A 202 9.06 -4.87 -8.19
N VAL A 203 8.33 -5.96 -8.41
CA VAL A 203 6.93 -5.96 -8.87
C VAL A 203 6.16 -6.93 -8.00
N GLY A 204 4.94 -6.57 -7.61
CA GLY A 204 4.11 -7.41 -6.74
C GLY A 204 2.67 -6.96 -6.72
N ALA A 205 1.85 -7.67 -5.96
CA ALA A 205 0.47 -7.29 -5.73
C ALA A 205 0.01 -7.69 -4.34
N MET A 206 -0.87 -6.86 -3.77
CA MET A 206 -1.76 -7.27 -2.70
C MET A 206 -3.04 -7.83 -3.32
N ALA A 207 -3.46 -9.01 -2.88
CA ALA A 207 -4.76 -9.59 -3.19
C ALA A 207 -5.57 -9.73 -1.90
N SER A 208 -6.87 -9.45 -1.96
CA SER A 208 -7.72 -9.51 -0.77
C SER A 208 -9.13 -10.00 -1.05
N ASN A 209 -9.73 -10.60 -0.04
CA ASN A 209 -11.15 -10.85 0.09
C ASN A 209 -11.60 -10.33 1.45
N VAL A 210 -12.10 -9.09 1.47
CA VAL A 210 -12.57 -8.43 2.70
C VAL A 210 -14.09 -8.36 2.63
N PRO A 211 -14.82 -8.91 3.62
CA PRO A 211 -16.28 -8.90 3.59
C PRO A 211 -16.84 -7.48 3.74
N ASP A 212 -18.08 -7.31 3.28
CA ASP A 212 -18.85 -6.10 3.52
C ASP A 212 -19.09 -5.92 5.02
N ARG A 213 -18.58 -4.82 5.59
CA ARG A 213 -18.72 -4.50 7.01
C ARG A 213 -18.78 -3.00 7.24
N PHE A 214 -19.71 -2.59 8.10
CA PHE A 214 -19.89 -1.20 8.56
C PHE A 214 -19.17 -0.89 9.88
N THR A 215 -18.88 -1.95 10.63
CA THR A 215 -18.23 -1.91 11.93
C THR A 215 -17.11 -2.94 11.95
N VAL A 216 -16.09 -2.70 12.75
CA VAL A 216 -14.97 -3.63 12.96
C VAL A 216 -14.73 -3.76 14.46
N PRO A 217 -14.30 -4.93 14.95
CA PRO A 217 -13.88 -5.06 16.34
C PRO A 217 -12.63 -4.21 16.58
N ALA A 218 -12.60 -3.50 17.71
CA ALA A 218 -11.39 -2.82 18.13
C ALA A 218 -10.31 -3.85 18.50
N SER A 219 -9.08 -3.61 18.06
CA SER A 219 -7.92 -4.44 18.37
C SER A 219 -7.40 -4.18 19.79
N ALA A 220 -6.65 -5.15 20.33
CA ALA A 220 -6.29 -5.19 21.74
C ALA A 220 -5.29 -4.10 22.14
N GLY A 221 -4.35 -3.76 21.25
CA GLY A 221 -3.29 -2.78 21.44
C GLY A 221 -2.14 -3.25 22.33
N HIS A 222 -1.50 -2.30 23.00
CA HIS A 222 -0.39 -2.44 23.94
C HIS A 222 0.97 -2.89 23.34
N ILE A 223 1.17 -2.73 22.04
CA ILE A 223 2.41 -3.12 21.36
C ILE A 223 3.37 -1.92 21.22
N ALA A 224 2.84 -0.74 20.89
CA ALA A 224 3.61 0.48 20.67
C ALA A 224 3.03 1.71 21.40
N TRP A 225 2.22 1.49 22.45
CA TRP A 225 1.67 2.58 23.25
C TRP A 225 2.78 3.41 23.91
N GLY A 226 2.62 4.74 23.87
CA GLY A 226 3.62 5.69 24.34
C GLY A 226 4.79 5.92 23.38
N ARG A 227 4.73 5.38 22.16
CA ARG A 227 5.74 5.60 21.11
C ARG A 227 5.21 6.57 20.06
N GLU A 228 6.02 7.55 19.71
CA GLU A 228 5.77 8.49 18.62
C GLU A 228 7.06 8.66 17.81
N LEU A 229 6.95 8.46 16.50
CA LEU A 229 8.03 8.63 15.54
C LEU A 229 8.10 10.09 15.13
N ALA A 230 9.33 10.62 15.02
CA ALA A 230 9.57 12.00 14.63
C ALA A 230 9.47 12.18 13.10
N VAL A 231 8.30 11.87 12.54
CA VAL A 231 8.00 12.09 11.12
C VAL A 231 7.79 13.59 10.88
N PRO A 232 8.44 14.19 9.87
CA PRO A 232 8.19 15.57 9.45
C PRO A 232 6.70 15.83 9.20
N ARG A 233 6.28 17.07 9.34
CA ARG A 233 4.86 17.47 9.27
C ARG A 233 4.67 18.43 8.11
N TYR A 234 3.88 17.99 7.14
CA TYR A 234 3.50 18.80 6.00
C TYR A 234 1.98 18.84 5.89
N SER A 235 1.45 20.05 5.76
CA SER A 235 0.06 20.30 5.43
C SER A 235 -0.08 20.36 3.91
N GLN A 236 -1.12 19.73 3.38
CA GLN A 236 -1.48 19.91 1.98
C GLN A 236 -2.23 21.24 1.74
N ASN A 237 -2.98 21.73 2.74
CA ASN A 237 -3.88 22.87 2.56
C ASN A 237 -3.15 24.22 2.48
N ILE A 238 -1.88 24.29 2.90
CA ILE A 238 -1.08 25.51 2.68
C ILE A 238 -0.80 25.74 1.19
N HIS A 239 -0.90 24.68 0.38
CA HIS A 239 -0.70 24.70 -1.06
C HIS A 239 -2.00 24.94 -1.83
N GLU A 240 -3.10 25.32 -1.15
CA GLU A 240 -4.40 25.56 -1.78
C GLU A 240 -4.28 26.56 -2.95
N GLY A 241 -4.59 26.09 -4.17
CA GLY A 241 -4.47 26.86 -5.41
C GLY A 241 -3.06 26.93 -6.03
N GLU A 242 -2.05 26.32 -5.43
CA GLU A 242 -0.72 26.16 -6.04
C GLU A 242 -0.77 25.07 -7.12
N TYR A 243 -0.31 25.37 -8.33
CA TYR A 243 -0.30 24.43 -9.47
C TYR A 243 -1.64 23.68 -9.69
N PRO A 244 -2.74 24.41 -9.99
CA PRO A 244 -4.09 23.83 -10.04
C PRO A 244 -4.27 22.74 -11.10
N GLN A 245 -3.36 22.62 -12.07
CA GLN A 245 -3.34 21.51 -13.02
C GLN A 245 -3.09 20.14 -12.37
N TYR A 246 -2.64 20.11 -11.12
CA TYR A 246 -2.49 18.89 -10.34
C TYR A 246 -3.63 18.82 -9.31
N ASP A 247 -4.87 18.59 -9.76
CA ASP A 247 -6.00 18.33 -8.85
C ASP A 247 -6.35 19.50 -7.90
N GLY A 248 -6.53 20.71 -8.45
CA GLY A 248 -6.98 21.89 -7.70
C GLY A 248 -5.87 22.68 -7.02
N GLY A 249 -4.80 22.01 -6.63
CA GLY A 249 -3.64 22.59 -5.95
C GLY A 249 -3.76 22.46 -4.44
N GLY A 250 -3.13 21.45 -3.83
CA GLY A 250 -3.16 21.24 -2.38
C GLY A 250 -4.40 20.55 -1.83
N GLU A 251 -5.64 20.87 -2.26
CA GLU A 251 -6.86 20.37 -1.59
C GLU A 251 -7.06 18.85 -1.70
N ALA A 252 -6.42 18.22 -2.69
CA ALA A 252 -6.47 16.78 -2.94
C ALA A 252 -5.09 16.08 -2.85
N TRP A 253 -4.09 16.72 -2.23
CA TRP A 253 -2.71 16.20 -2.15
C TRP A 253 -2.38 15.36 -0.92
N CYS A 254 -3.39 14.80 -0.24
CA CYS A 254 -3.18 14.00 0.96
C CYS A 254 -2.19 12.83 0.80
N SER A 255 -2.27 12.11 -0.32
CA SER A 255 -1.41 10.96 -0.63
C SER A 255 0.06 11.34 -0.90
N PRO A 256 0.36 12.29 -1.82
CA PRO A 256 1.74 12.74 -2.01
C PRO A 256 2.31 13.41 -0.77
N THR A 257 1.55 14.23 -0.05
CA THR A 257 2.01 14.87 1.19
C THR A 257 2.36 13.84 2.27
N SER A 258 1.50 12.83 2.45
CA SER A 258 1.77 11.71 3.38
C SER A 258 2.99 10.90 3.00
N THR A 259 3.17 10.67 1.70
CA THR A 259 4.29 9.91 1.16
C THR A 259 5.59 10.70 1.34
N GLU A 260 5.59 12.00 1.06
CA GLU A 260 6.76 12.88 1.22
C GLU A 260 7.20 12.96 2.70
N MET A 261 6.25 13.08 3.64
CA MET A 261 6.55 13.01 5.07
C MET A 261 7.32 11.72 5.44
N VAL A 262 6.96 10.57 4.85
CA VAL A 262 7.63 9.30 5.12
C VAL A 262 8.96 9.16 4.36
N VAL A 263 9.08 9.71 3.14
CA VAL A 263 10.35 9.79 2.40
C VAL A 263 11.38 10.56 3.22
N GLU A 264 11.00 11.73 3.74
CA GLU A 264 11.88 12.56 4.55
C GLU A 264 12.18 12.01 5.94
N TYR A 265 11.24 11.28 6.56
CA TYR A 265 11.52 10.54 7.79
C TYR A 265 12.70 9.57 7.64
N TRP A 266 12.88 9.00 6.46
CA TRP A 266 14.02 8.12 6.15
C TRP A 266 15.29 8.88 5.70
N GLY A 267 15.29 10.21 5.74
CA GLY A 267 16.44 11.05 5.41
C GLY A 267 16.66 11.25 3.91
N HIS A 268 15.65 10.96 3.09
CA HIS A 268 15.66 11.24 1.65
C HIS A 268 14.83 12.49 1.36
N ARG A 269 15.12 13.20 0.26
CA ARG A 269 14.35 14.38 -0.17
C ARG A 269 14.63 14.68 -1.65
N PRO A 270 13.72 15.36 -2.36
CA PRO A 270 14.04 15.96 -3.65
C PRO A 270 15.31 16.81 -3.58
N SER A 271 16.12 16.79 -4.63
CA SER A 271 17.29 17.67 -4.72
C SER A 271 16.89 19.12 -5.03
N ALA A 272 17.81 20.07 -4.85
CA ALA A 272 17.56 21.46 -5.25
C ALA A 272 17.27 21.60 -6.76
N GLU A 273 17.79 20.69 -7.59
CA GLU A 273 17.49 20.63 -9.03
C GLU A 273 16.07 20.13 -9.27
N ASP A 274 15.63 19.09 -8.54
CA ASP A 274 14.27 18.55 -8.62
C ASP A 274 13.21 19.57 -8.18
N LEU A 275 13.58 20.50 -7.30
CA LEU A 275 12.71 21.55 -6.77
C LEU A 275 12.79 22.86 -7.57
N ALA A 276 13.72 23.00 -8.53
CA ALA A 276 13.98 24.26 -9.22
C ALA A 276 12.81 24.77 -10.08
N TRP A 277 11.82 23.92 -10.36
CA TRP A 277 10.60 24.30 -11.08
C TRP A 277 9.51 24.91 -10.17
N VAL A 278 9.64 24.73 -8.85
CA VAL A 278 8.67 25.24 -7.87
C VAL A 278 8.90 26.73 -7.64
N ASP A 279 7.82 27.50 -7.50
CA ASP A 279 7.87 28.92 -7.22
C ASP A 279 8.57 29.11 -5.86
N PRO A 280 9.68 29.87 -5.79
CA PRO A 280 10.44 30.00 -4.56
C PRO A 280 9.70 30.77 -3.45
N SER A 281 8.52 31.35 -3.73
CA SER A 281 7.65 31.95 -2.71
C SER A 281 6.75 30.95 -1.98
N TYR A 282 6.58 29.74 -2.53
CA TYR A 282 5.79 28.68 -1.90
C TYR A 282 6.58 28.01 -0.79
N ALA A 283 5.88 27.66 0.30
CA ALA A 283 6.44 26.86 1.37
C ALA A 283 6.52 25.39 0.93
N ASP A 284 7.39 24.61 1.56
CA ASP A 284 7.43 23.15 1.39
C ASP A 284 7.41 22.64 -0.07
N PRO A 285 8.31 23.12 -0.94
CA PRO A 285 8.30 22.80 -2.37
C PRO A 285 8.40 21.30 -2.69
N GLN A 286 8.84 20.49 -1.73
CA GLN A 286 8.82 19.03 -1.81
C GLN A 286 7.41 18.44 -1.91
N VAL A 287 6.38 19.11 -1.36
CA VAL A 287 4.98 18.68 -1.46
C VAL A 287 4.46 18.89 -2.88
N ASP A 288 4.72 20.05 -3.49
CA ASP A 288 4.42 20.30 -4.91
C ASP A 288 5.14 19.31 -5.82
N HIS A 289 6.42 19.06 -5.54
CA HIS A 289 7.21 18.08 -6.26
C HIS A 289 6.62 16.68 -6.16
N ALA A 290 6.21 16.24 -4.96
CA ALA A 290 5.57 14.96 -4.76
C ALA A 290 4.23 14.88 -5.51
N ALA A 291 3.39 15.91 -5.43
CA ALA A 291 2.11 15.96 -6.14
C ALA A 291 2.28 15.87 -7.66
N ARG A 292 3.18 16.68 -8.24
CA ARG A 292 3.54 16.57 -9.66
C ARG A 292 4.08 15.20 -10.02
N SER A 293 4.84 14.55 -9.14
CA SER A 293 5.53 13.28 -9.39
C SER A 293 4.64 12.04 -9.19
N THR A 294 3.48 12.19 -8.57
CA THR A 294 2.51 11.10 -8.36
C THR A 294 1.20 11.31 -9.13
N TYR A 295 1.01 12.48 -9.74
CA TYR A 295 -0.17 12.78 -10.56
C TYR A 295 -0.41 11.72 -11.64
N ASP A 296 -1.62 11.18 -11.64
CA ASP A 296 -2.17 10.26 -12.64
C ASP A 296 -3.08 11.05 -13.57
N ALA A 297 -2.68 11.16 -14.84
CA ALA A 297 -3.36 12.01 -15.80
C ALA A 297 -4.74 11.46 -16.25
N THR A 298 -5.01 10.16 -16.09
CA THR A 298 -6.35 9.60 -16.40
C THR A 298 -7.29 9.76 -15.21
N TYR A 299 -6.78 9.52 -14.00
CA TYR A 299 -7.54 9.73 -12.77
C TYR A 299 -7.76 11.23 -12.47
N GLU A 300 -6.93 12.09 -13.05
CA GLU A 300 -6.85 13.53 -12.81
C GLU A 300 -6.49 13.90 -11.36
N GLY A 301 -5.82 13.00 -10.65
CA GLY A 301 -5.49 13.16 -9.23
C GLY A 301 -4.14 12.57 -8.83
N ALA A 302 -3.66 12.95 -7.65
CA ALA A 302 -2.41 12.45 -7.07
C ALA A 302 -2.62 11.25 -6.10
N GLY A 303 -3.84 10.74 -6.04
CA GLY A 303 -4.29 9.69 -5.12
C GLY A 303 -4.04 8.24 -5.56
N ASN A 304 -3.41 7.99 -6.72
CA ASN A 304 -3.12 6.63 -7.20
C ASN A 304 -2.08 5.94 -6.28
N TRP A 305 -2.45 4.84 -5.62
CA TRP A 305 -1.64 4.27 -4.53
C TRP A 305 -0.32 3.67 -5.01
N PRO A 306 -0.28 2.85 -6.08
CA PRO A 306 0.97 2.39 -6.68
C PRO A 306 1.89 3.53 -7.13
N PHE A 307 1.35 4.65 -7.63
CA PHE A 307 2.19 5.76 -8.10
C PHE A 307 2.92 6.45 -6.94
N ASN A 308 2.27 6.60 -5.78
CA ASN A 308 2.89 7.16 -4.58
C ASN A 308 4.00 6.24 -4.04
N THR A 309 3.75 4.93 -3.94
CA THR A 309 4.79 3.99 -3.49
C THR A 309 5.94 3.85 -4.52
N ALA A 310 5.66 3.98 -5.81
CA ALA A 310 6.69 4.03 -6.85
C ALA A 310 7.50 5.34 -6.81
N TYR A 311 6.88 6.48 -6.48
CA TYR A 311 7.58 7.74 -6.22
C TYR A 311 8.55 7.61 -5.05
N ALA A 312 8.12 7.09 -3.89
CA ALA A 312 9.03 6.85 -2.77
C ALA A 312 10.21 5.94 -3.17
N ALA A 313 9.96 4.97 -4.05
CA ALA A 313 10.98 4.05 -4.53
C ALA A 313 12.08 4.70 -5.40
N THR A 314 11.84 5.88 -6.00
CA THR A 314 12.88 6.60 -6.78
C THR A 314 14.01 7.12 -5.88
N TYR A 315 13.72 7.33 -4.59
CA TYR A 315 14.71 7.69 -3.57
C TYR A 315 15.50 6.48 -3.02
N GLY A 316 15.30 5.29 -3.57
CA GLY A 316 15.96 4.05 -3.10
C GLY A 316 15.26 3.37 -1.93
N LEU A 317 14.06 3.83 -1.56
CA LEU A 317 13.19 3.16 -0.61
C LEU A 317 12.49 1.96 -1.26
N THR A 318 11.89 1.12 -0.42
CA THR A 318 10.93 0.09 -0.82
C THR A 318 9.55 0.50 -0.36
N GLY A 319 8.64 0.70 -1.31
CA GLY A 319 7.22 0.96 -1.06
C GLY A 319 6.37 -0.24 -1.43
N ILE A 320 5.37 -0.54 -0.61
CA ILE A 320 4.32 -1.53 -0.89
C ILE A 320 2.95 -0.95 -0.57
N VAL A 321 1.97 -1.25 -1.41
CA VAL A 321 0.54 -1.05 -1.12
C VAL A 321 -0.01 -2.38 -0.62
N THR A 322 -0.64 -2.37 0.54
CA THR A 322 -1.28 -3.56 1.11
C THR A 322 -2.52 -3.21 1.93
N ARG A 323 -3.12 -4.20 2.57
CA ARG A 323 -4.11 -4.03 3.63
C ARG A 323 -3.54 -4.57 4.94
N LEU A 324 -3.81 -3.89 6.05
CA LEU A 324 -3.51 -4.42 7.39
C LEU A 324 -4.81 -4.89 8.05
N HIS A 325 -4.69 -5.94 8.87
CA HIS A 325 -5.80 -6.57 9.55
C HIS A 325 -6.31 -5.77 10.75
N SER A 326 -5.44 -4.97 11.38
CA SER A 326 -5.75 -4.23 12.62
C SER A 326 -4.73 -3.15 12.94
N LEU A 327 -5.07 -2.28 13.90
CA LEU A 327 -4.09 -1.40 14.54
C LEU A 327 -3.01 -2.18 15.30
N ASP A 328 -3.25 -3.42 15.73
CA ASP A 328 -2.18 -4.23 16.32
C ASP A 328 -1.07 -4.53 15.30
N GLU A 329 -1.41 -4.72 14.02
CA GLU A 329 -0.39 -4.83 12.96
C GLU A 329 0.33 -3.49 12.75
N ALA A 330 -0.42 -2.38 12.67
CA ALA A 330 0.17 -1.05 12.56
C ALA A 330 1.12 -0.73 13.73
N GLU A 331 0.76 -1.08 14.97
CA GLU A 331 1.62 -0.91 16.14
C GLU A 331 2.94 -1.69 16.02
N ARG A 332 2.96 -2.85 15.35
CA ARG A 332 4.22 -3.58 15.13
C ARG A 332 5.15 -2.84 14.19
N PHE A 333 4.62 -2.14 13.19
CA PHE A 333 5.41 -1.26 12.34
C PHE A 333 5.94 -0.05 13.13
N ILE A 334 5.09 0.61 13.93
CA ILE A 334 5.51 1.72 14.80
C ILE A 334 6.59 1.27 15.80
N ALA A 335 6.43 0.10 16.43
CA ALA A 335 7.43 -0.49 17.31
C ALA A 335 8.76 -0.75 16.60
N ALA A 336 8.71 -1.14 15.31
CA ALA A 336 9.87 -1.29 14.45
C ALA A 336 10.44 0.04 13.91
N GLY A 337 9.82 1.18 14.23
CA GLY A 337 10.26 2.50 13.75
C GLY A 337 9.82 2.82 12.32
N ILE A 338 8.77 2.18 11.82
CA ILE A 338 8.24 2.33 10.47
C ILE A 338 6.87 3.04 10.56
N PRO A 339 6.74 4.28 10.07
CA PRO A 339 5.45 4.94 9.93
C PRO A 339 4.54 4.18 8.96
N VAL A 340 3.24 4.25 9.17
CA VAL A 340 2.25 3.57 8.32
C VAL A 340 1.34 4.62 7.70
N ILE A 341 1.31 4.69 6.37
CA ILE A 341 0.33 5.55 5.69
C ILE A 341 -0.95 4.74 5.55
N THR A 342 -2.10 5.28 5.91
CA THR A 342 -3.38 4.58 5.85
C THR A 342 -4.39 5.37 5.04
N SER A 343 -5.35 4.70 4.39
CA SER A 343 -6.48 5.36 3.71
C SER A 343 -7.73 5.44 4.60
N GLN A 344 -8.44 6.56 4.60
CA GLN A 344 -9.61 6.81 5.43
C GLN A 344 -10.79 7.33 4.63
N SER A 345 -11.99 7.03 5.14
CA SER A 345 -13.23 7.58 4.62
C SER A 345 -14.24 7.71 5.76
N PHE A 346 -14.64 8.94 6.09
CA PHE A 346 -15.46 9.22 7.28
C PHE A 346 -16.29 10.50 7.15
N LEU A 347 -17.32 10.59 7.97
CA LEU A 347 -17.98 11.83 8.34
C LEU A 347 -17.31 12.41 9.58
N ALA A 348 -17.29 13.73 9.73
CA ALA A 348 -16.71 14.41 10.89
C ALA A 348 -17.23 13.86 12.24
N SER A 349 -18.49 13.42 12.27
CA SER A 349 -19.13 12.83 13.45
C SER A 349 -18.62 11.43 13.82
N GLU A 350 -17.90 10.74 12.93
CA GLU A 350 -17.41 9.38 13.12
C GLU A 350 -15.98 9.33 13.67
N LEU A 351 -15.23 10.44 13.58
CA LEU A 351 -13.86 10.56 14.03
C LEU A 351 -13.71 11.81 14.89
N THR A 352 -13.82 11.65 16.21
CA THR A 352 -13.82 12.77 17.16
C THR A 352 -12.55 13.59 17.01
N GLY A 353 -12.71 14.88 16.70
CA GLY A 353 -11.61 15.84 16.52
C GLY A 353 -11.23 16.10 15.06
N ALA A 354 -11.61 15.22 14.13
CA ALA A 354 -11.46 15.49 12.70
C ALA A 354 -12.56 16.46 12.27
N ASN A 355 -12.25 17.75 12.21
CA ASN A 355 -13.24 18.82 12.00
C ASN A 355 -13.77 18.90 10.54
N TYR A 356 -13.76 17.79 9.81
CA TYR A 356 -14.12 17.70 8.39
C TYR A 356 -14.61 16.28 8.04
N SER A 357 -15.22 16.12 6.86
CA SER A 357 -15.64 14.83 6.32
C SER A 357 -14.91 14.55 5.01
N THR A 358 -14.67 13.29 4.67
CA THR A 358 -13.99 12.91 3.44
C THR A 358 -14.53 11.62 2.83
N SER A 359 -14.49 11.51 1.50
CA SER A 359 -14.70 10.26 0.76
C SER A 359 -13.46 9.40 0.62
N GLY A 360 -12.28 9.99 0.76
CA GLY A 360 -10.99 9.34 0.66
C GLY A 360 -9.91 10.33 1.10
N HIS A 361 -9.05 9.92 2.01
CA HIS A 361 -7.98 10.75 2.54
C HIS A 361 -6.86 9.86 3.06
N LEU A 362 -5.62 10.32 3.03
CA LEU A 362 -4.47 9.57 3.50
C LEU A 362 -3.90 10.25 4.75
N PHE A 363 -3.64 9.45 5.79
CA PHE A 363 -2.94 9.84 7.01
C PHE A 363 -1.61 9.11 7.14
N VAL A 364 -0.69 9.66 7.93
CA VAL A 364 0.47 8.90 8.44
C VAL A 364 0.24 8.58 9.90
N ILE A 365 0.10 7.31 10.27
CA ILE A 365 0.23 6.87 11.65
C ILE A 365 1.70 7.03 12.04
N VAL A 366 1.94 7.86 13.05
CA VAL A 366 3.29 8.14 13.58
C VAL A 366 3.48 7.57 14.97
N GLY A 367 2.41 7.17 15.65
CA GLY A 367 2.53 6.70 17.02
C GLY A 367 1.21 6.34 17.69
N PHE A 368 1.33 6.02 18.96
CA PHE A 368 0.20 5.78 19.85
C PHE A 368 0.46 6.45 21.20
N THR A 369 -0.57 7.06 21.79
CA THR A 369 -0.47 7.66 23.13
C THR A 369 -0.21 6.59 24.18
N ALA A 370 0.10 7.00 25.42
CA ALA A 370 0.25 6.07 26.54
C ALA A 370 -1.03 5.25 26.85
N THR A 371 -2.19 5.73 26.38
CA THR A 371 -3.50 5.07 26.54
C THR A 371 -3.99 4.39 25.26
N GLY A 372 -3.19 4.38 24.19
CA GLY A 372 -3.48 3.63 22.97
C GLY A 372 -4.24 4.36 21.87
N ASP A 373 -4.49 5.65 22.03
CA ASP A 373 -5.07 6.50 20.97
C ASP A 373 -4.05 6.73 19.86
N VAL A 374 -4.53 6.82 18.63
CA VAL A 374 -3.67 6.87 17.43
C VAL A 374 -3.15 8.29 17.26
N ILE A 375 -1.83 8.43 17.18
CA ILE A 375 -1.17 9.69 16.84
C ILE A 375 -0.90 9.67 15.34
N VAL A 376 -1.44 10.65 14.62
CA VAL A 376 -1.28 10.76 13.18
C VAL A 376 -0.73 12.11 12.77
N ASN A 377 0.02 12.14 11.68
CA ASN A 377 0.20 13.34 10.87
C ASN A 377 -0.91 13.33 9.80
N ASP A 378 -1.87 14.23 9.96
CA ASP A 378 -3.01 14.46 9.07
C ASP A 378 -2.72 15.66 8.16
N PRO A 379 -2.47 15.44 6.86
CA PRO A 379 -2.08 16.52 5.96
C PRO A 379 -3.21 17.53 5.71
N ALA A 380 -4.49 17.20 5.95
CA ALA A 380 -5.63 18.12 5.76
C ALA A 380 -5.76 19.11 6.94
N SER A 381 -4.67 19.81 7.23
CA SER A 381 -4.53 20.74 8.36
C SER A 381 -4.23 22.15 7.86
N SER A 382 -4.59 23.20 8.59
CA SER A 382 -4.40 24.59 8.12
C SER A 382 -2.95 25.07 8.10
N SER A 383 -2.02 24.31 8.68
CA SER A 383 -0.58 24.60 8.74
C SER A 383 0.20 23.35 9.15
N ASN A 384 1.51 23.34 8.96
CA ASN A 384 2.38 22.24 9.40
C ASN A 384 2.31 21.96 10.90
N ASP A 385 2.14 22.99 11.72
CA ASP A 385 2.02 22.85 13.17
C ASP A 385 0.73 22.13 13.58
N ALA A 386 -0.33 22.28 12.79
CA ALA A 386 -1.64 21.67 13.02
C ALA A 386 -1.76 20.21 12.52
N VAL A 387 -0.77 19.71 11.77
CA VAL A 387 -0.78 18.37 11.15
C VAL A 387 -0.91 17.24 12.17
N ARG A 388 -0.31 17.40 13.36
CA ARG A 388 -0.30 16.34 14.38
C ARG A 388 -1.64 16.25 15.10
N ASN A 389 -2.36 15.17 14.89
CA ASN A 389 -3.65 14.89 15.52
C ASN A 389 -3.62 13.60 16.35
N VAL A 390 -4.52 13.51 17.33
CA VAL A 390 -4.71 12.31 18.16
C VAL A 390 -6.17 11.89 18.05
N TYR A 391 -6.39 10.68 17.55
CA TYR A 391 -7.72 10.13 17.35
C TYR A 391 -7.96 8.93 18.24
N ARG A 392 -9.19 8.79 18.72
CA ARG A 392 -9.60 7.65 19.54
C ARG A 392 -9.41 6.36 18.77
N ARG A 393 -8.78 5.38 19.41
CA ARG A 393 -8.41 4.09 18.79
C ARG A 393 -9.55 3.44 18.00
N ALA A 394 -10.68 3.20 18.67
CA ALA A 394 -11.80 2.46 18.08
C ALA A 394 -12.45 3.21 16.92
N GLU A 395 -12.57 4.54 17.02
CA GLU A 395 -13.12 5.39 15.96
C GLU A 395 -12.21 5.37 14.73
N PHE A 396 -10.89 5.53 14.94
CA PHE A 396 -9.90 5.45 13.88
C PHE A 396 -9.90 4.09 13.18
N GLU A 397 -9.84 3.02 13.95
CA GLU A 397 -9.81 1.65 13.42
C GLU A 397 -11.07 1.34 12.62
N GLN A 398 -12.23 1.80 13.09
CA GLN A 398 -13.49 1.64 12.37
C GLN A 398 -13.50 2.36 11.03
N VAL A 399 -13.12 3.64 10.98
CA VAL A 399 -13.15 4.40 9.71
C VAL A 399 -12.09 3.91 8.72
N TRP A 400 -11.01 3.30 9.21
CA TRP A 400 -9.97 2.68 8.39
C TRP A 400 -10.36 1.30 7.87
N LEU A 401 -10.74 0.35 8.72
CA LEU A 401 -10.87 -1.07 8.34
C LEU A 401 -12.23 -1.48 7.77
N ARG A 402 -13.27 -0.65 7.91
CA ARG A 402 -14.59 -0.93 7.33
C ARG A 402 -14.55 -0.85 5.80
N THR A 403 -15.32 -1.71 5.14
CA THR A 403 -15.47 -1.72 3.68
C THR A 403 -16.75 -1.02 3.22
N LYS A 404 -17.70 -0.79 4.12
CA LYS A 404 -18.92 -0.03 3.86
C LYS A 404 -19.12 1.08 4.89
N ARG A 405 -19.74 2.18 4.47
CA ARG A 405 -20.15 3.29 5.34
C ARG A 405 -21.40 3.98 4.83
N HIS A 406 -22.07 4.72 5.70
CA HIS A 406 -23.15 5.62 5.30
C HIS A 406 -22.59 7.00 4.97
N ARG A 407 -23.05 7.57 3.85
CA ARG A 407 -22.86 8.99 3.54
C ARG A 407 -23.82 9.83 4.40
N ALA A 408 -23.59 11.14 4.46
CA ALA A 408 -24.47 12.07 5.17
C ALA A 408 -25.94 12.00 4.69
N ASN A 409 -26.18 11.64 3.43
CA ASN A 409 -27.52 11.45 2.86
C ASN A 409 -28.11 10.03 3.08
N GLY A 410 -27.47 9.19 3.90
CA GLY A 410 -27.90 7.83 4.24
C GLY A 410 -27.50 6.74 3.23
N THR A 411 -27.05 7.10 2.03
CA THR A 411 -26.63 6.10 1.01
C THR A 411 -25.36 5.36 1.43
N VAL A 412 -25.21 4.11 0.98
CA VAL A 412 -24.02 3.30 1.26
C VAL A 412 -22.88 3.64 0.29
N ALA A 413 -21.68 3.79 0.82
CA ALA A 413 -20.43 3.99 0.10
C ALA A 413 -19.41 2.93 0.50
N SER A 414 -18.35 2.78 -0.31
CA SER A 414 -17.18 1.99 0.07
C SER A 414 -16.34 2.73 1.12
N GLY A 415 -15.73 1.97 2.02
CA GLY A 415 -14.65 2.40 2.92
C GLY A 415 -13.31 1.87 2.44
N SER A 416 -12.23 2.18 3.16
CA SER A 416 -10.89 1.81 2.70
C SER A 416 -10.60 0.31 2.81
N GLY A 417 -11.24 -0.40 3.75
CA GLY A 417 -10.99 -1.82 4.02
C GLY A 417 -9.57 -2.13 4.53
N GLY A 418 -8.89 -1.16 5.14
CA GLY A 418 -7.56 -1.35 5.73
C GLY A 418 -6.38 -1.07 4.82
N ILE A 419 -6.57 -0.39 3.68
CA ILE A 419 -5.47 -0.02 2.77
C ILE A 419 -4.40 0.78 3.53
N ALA A 420 -3.15 0.42 3.28
CA ALA A 420 -1.98 1.01 3.86
C ALA A 420 -0.78 1.01 2.91
N TYR A 421 0.10 2.01 3.06
CA TYR A 421 1.42 2.01 2.44
C TYR A 421 2.46 1.72 3.51
N LEU A 422 3.38 0.82 3.18
CA LEU A 422 4.54 0.54 4.00
C LEU A 422 5.78 0.96 3.18
N ILE A 423 6.51 1.95 3.70
CA ILE A 423 7.66 2.54 3.04
C ILE A 423 8.84 2.51 4.00
N ALA A 424 9.94 1.86 3.58
CA ALA A 424 11.15 1.75 4.39
C ALA A 424 12.40 1.62 3.50
N PRO A 425 13.62 1.83 4.03
CA PRO A 425 14.86 1.62 3.29
C PRO A 425 14.94 0.19 2.74
N ALA A 426 15.52 0.04 1.55
CA ALA A 426 15.71 -1.28 0.95
C ALA A 426 16.48 -2.24 1.88
N GLY A 427 15.91 -3.43 2.10
CA GLY A 427 16.48 -4.44 3.00
C GLY A 427 16.06 -4.31 4.47
N THR A 428 15.22 -3.33 4.80
CA THR A 428 14.55 -3.29 6.11
C THR A 428 13.78 -4.59 6.33
N ARG A 429 13.93 -5.16 7.53
CA ARG A 429 13.16 -6.35 7.91
C ARG A 429 11.79 -5.90 8.38
N TRP A 430 10.76 -6.23 7.61
CA TRP A 430 9.38 -6.03 8.05
C TRP A 430 9.10 -6.83 9.33
N PRO A 431 8.20 -6.34 10.21
CA PRO A 431 7.69 -7.13 11.33
C PRO A 431 7.16 -8.48 10.85
N ARG A 432 7.24 -9.51 11.69
CA ARG A 432 6.68 -10.83 11.38
C ARG A 432 5.57 -11.15 12.37
N VAL A 433 4.40 -11.47 11.85
CA VAL A 433 3.26 -11.94 12.62
C VAL A 433 2.93 -13.35 12.13
N PRO A 434 2.92 -14.37 13.01
CA PRO A 434 2.51 -15.70 12.61
C PRO A 434 1.11 -15.70 12.00
N GLY A 435 0.99 -16.18 10.76
CA GLY A 435 -0.28 -16.23 10.03
C GLY A 435 -0.59 -15.01 9.17
N SER A 436 0.20 -13.93 9.25
CA SER A 436 0.07 -12.76 8.36
C SER A 436 1.05 -12.87 7.19
N ASP A 437 0.53 -12.84 5.96
CA ASP A 437 1.28 -12.85 4.71
C ASP A 437 0.98 -11.61 3.84
N ASN A 438 0.47 -10.55 4.46
CA ASN A 438 0.07 -9.30 3.83
C ASN A 438 1.21 -8.26 3.62
N TRP A 439 2.50 -8.58 3.79
CA TRP A 439 3.63 -7.68 3.41
C TRP A 439 5.00 -8.35 3.17
#